data_AF-A0A150PDE7-F1
#
_entry.id   AF-A0A150PDE7-F1
#
_cell.length_a   1.000
_cell.length_b   1.000
_cell.length_c   1.000
_cell.angle_alpha   90.00
_cell.angle_beta   90.00
_cell.angle_gamma   90.00
#
_symmetry.space_group_name_H-M   'P 1'
#
loop_
_entity.id
_entity.type
_entity.pdbx_description
1 polymer ?
#
loop_
_entity_poly.entity_id
_entity_poly.type
_entity_poly.pdbx_seq_one_letter_code
_entity_poly.pdbx_strand_id
1 'polypeptide(L)'
;LVLVGCPENSCFLKICQGSSCRCSISSCSDGAGFDTKQNRCRCLKGYLSIAGQCLTPQAANAFCGVGRHYEAGGCAPDRCRPGDEIDQSTGLCVSREQVATNAGVAIGAGQKLGCPPGQQLIVDGPTAACVPLSQTCARDEVWTGQACAKVGQCPTGAIWDPALAQCVQYAQGSGDSGLTVNVGQWAAANYGPNGGMGTSGFCGSFAKKPHSFGIVEGASAYVRITVMMSFPDSEIARGVVQAVTVFDASGNPVPPRGAAEVDAAARNVFNTLVLGGGRSSAPTSSTTVRCAVIHAGKPQPVPAVGGL
;
A
#
# COMPACT_ATOMS: atom_id res chain seq x y z
N LEU A 1 35.64 -21.39 -14.71
CA LEU A 1 34.47 -21.47 -15.61
C LEU A 1 33.48 -20.41 -15.18
N VAL A 2 33.18 -19.43 -16.02
CA VAL A 2 32.08 -18.48 -15.79
C VAL A 2 30.80 -19.21 -16.20
N LEU A 3 30.02 -19.69 -15.23
CA LEU A 3 28.66 -20.17 -15.48
C LEU A 3 27.83 -18.96 -15.93
N VAL A 4 27.62 -18.84 -17.23
CA VAL A 4 26.73 -17.84 -17.82
C VAL A 4 25.31 -18.25 -17.42
N GLY A 5 24.75 -17.55 -16.43
CA GLY A 5 23.41 -17.84 -15.91
C GLY A 5 22.35 -17.74 -17.00
N CYS A 6 21.31 -18.58 -16.92
CA CYS A 6 20.17 -18.50 -17.82
C CYS A 6 19.51 -17.11 -17.75
N PRO A 7 19.09 -16.53 -18.89
CA PRO A 7 18.60 -15.15 -18.96
C PRO A 7 17.33 -14.90 -18.13
N GLU A 8 17.18 -13.66 -17.64
CA GLU A 8 15.99 -13.18 -16.92
C GLU A 8 14.75 -13.19 -17.81
N ASN A 9 13.54 -13.20 -17.22
CA ASN A 9 12.28 -13.18 -17.98
C ASN A 9 12.36 -14.14 -19.16
N SER A 10 12.62 -15.41 -18.87
CA SER A 10 12.95 -16.36 -19.92
C SER A 10 12.08 -17.60 -19.85
N CYS A 11 11.84 -18.13 -21.04
CA CYS A 11 11.30 -19.45 -21.20
C CYS A 11 12.44 -20.46 -21.28
N PHE A 12 12.55 -21.34 -20.28
CA PHE A 12 13.57 -22.39 -20.26
C PHE A 12 13.16 -23.58 -21.12
N LEU A 13 11.87 -23.91 -21.15
CA LEU A 13 11.34 -24.98 -22.00
C LEU A 13 10.19 -24.46 -22.85
N LYS A 14 10.43 -24.26 -24.13
CA LYS A 14 9.43 -23.86 -25.11
C LYS A 14 8.90 -25.08 -25.84
N ILE A 15 7.59 -25.32 -25.75
CA ILE A 15 6.90 -26.40 -26.47
C ILE A 15 6.10 -25.76 -27.60
N CYS A 16 6.44 -26.08 -28.84
CA CYS A 16 5.77 -25.57 -30.03
C CYS A 16 4.90 -26.66 -30.69
N GLN A 17 3.68 -26.28 -31.05
CA GLN A 17 2.80 -27.05 -31.94
C GLN A 17 2.51 -26.17 -33.17
N GLY A 18 3.20 -26.46 -34.27
CA GLY A 18 3.21 -25.59 -35.46
C GLY A 18 3.85 -24.23 -35.16
N SER A 19 3.18 -23.14 -35.55
CA SER A 19 3.60 -21.76 -35.27
C SER A 19 3.25 -21.27 -33.86
N SER A 20 2.49 -22.06 -33.09
CA SER A 20 2.10 -21.70 -31.72
C SER A 20 3.08 -22.32 -30.73
N CYS A 21 3.70 -21.48 -29.90
CA CYS A 21 4.64 -21.93 -28.89
C CYS A 21 4.23 -21.46 -27.50
N ARG A 22 4.17 -22.39 -26.55
CA ARG A 22 3.96 -22.09 -25.14
C ARG A 22 5.23 -22.31 -24.36
N CYS A 23 5.39 -21.55 -23.27
CA CYS A 23 6.42 -21.85 -22.31
C CYS A 23 5.92 -22.86 -21.27
N SER A 24 6.62 -23.97 -21.13
CA SER A 24 6.30 -25.01 -20.17
C SER A 24 7.03 -24.84 -18.84
N ILE A 25 8.22 -24.22 -18.85
CA ILE A 25 9.01 -23.91 -17.66
C ILE A 25 9.58 -22.51 -17.85
N SER A 26 9.30 -21.60 -16.92
CA SER A 26 9.72 -20.20 -16.98
C SER A 26 10.20 -19.71 -15.63
N SER A 27 10.98 -18.63 -15.63
CA SER A 27 11.38 -17.91 -14.41
C SER A 27 10.30 -16.99 -13.83
N CYS A 28 9.06 -17.08 -14.32
CA CYS A 28 7.98 -16.18 -13.90
C CYS A 28 7.54 -16.48 -12.46
N SER A 29 7.17 -15.43 -11.73
CA SER A 29 6.62 -15.52 -10.38
C SER A 29 5.29 -16.28 -10.36
N ASP A 30 4.82 -16.63 -9.16
CA ASP A 30 3.51 -17.23 -8.98
C ASP A 30 2.40 -16.35 -9.58
N GLY A 31 1.39 -16.98 -10.19
CA GLY A 31 0.32 -16.29 -10.91
C GLY A 31 0.72 -15.64 -12.25
N ALA A 32 2.00 -15.71 -12.63
CA ALA A 32 2.50 -15.23 -13.91
C ALA A 32 2.85 -16.38 -14.87
N GLY A 33 2.78 -16.11 -16.16
CA GLY A 33 3.23 -17.00 -17.22
C GLY A 33 4.06 -16.26 -18.25
N PHE A 34 4.95 -16.99 -18.92
CA PHE A 34 5.80 -16.39 -19.95
C PHE A 34 5.04 -16.17 -21.26
N ASP A 35 4.89 -14.92 -21.66
CA ASP A 35 4.32 -14.52 -22.94
C ASP A 35 5.42 -14.61 -24.02
N THR A 36 5.39 -15.69 -24.79
CA THR A 36 6.37 -15.96 -25.85
C THR A 36 6.30 -14.98 -27.02
N LYS A 37 5.22 -14.21 -27.17
CA LYS A 37 5.10 -13.17 -28.20
C LYS A 37 5.76 -11.87 -27.75
N GLN A 38 5.63 -11.55 -26.46
CA GLN A 38 6.19 -10.33 -25.88
C GLN A 38 7.54 -10.53 -25.21
N ASN A 39 8.01 -11.78 -25.17
CA ASN A 39 9.25 -12.21 -24.53
C ASN A 39 9.39 -11.71 -23.08
N ARG A 40 8.31 -11.81 -22.29
CA ARG A 40 8.27 -11.36 -20.89
C ARG A 40 7.24 -12.14 -20.06
N CYS A 41 7.43 -12.16 -18.74
CA CYS A 41 6.42 -12.64 -17.80
C CYS A 41 5.22 -11.68 -17.74
N ARG A 42 4.01 -12.24 -17.68
CA ARG A 42 2.75 -11.50 -17.53
C ARG A 42 1.79 -12.27 -16.65
N CYS A 43 0.91 -11.56 -15.96
CA CYS A 43 -0.11 -12.21 -15.14
C CYS A 43 -1.04 -13.08 -15.99
N LEU A 44 -1.29 -14.29 -15.49
CA LEU A 44 -2.23 -15.22 -16.09
C LEU A 44 -3.66 -14.68 -15.98
N LYS A 45 -4.57 -15.21 -16.81
CA LYS A 45 -5.99 -14.86 -16.72
C LYS A 45 -6.51 -15.15 -15.30
N GLY A 46 -7.21 -14.18 -14.72
CA GLY A 46 -7.69 -14.24 -13.33
C GLY A 46 -6.74 -13.67 -12.29
N TYR A 47 -5.53 -13.26 -12.69
CA TYR A 47 -4.58 -12.53 -11.85
C TYR A 47 -4.46 -11.07 -12.27
N LEU A 48 -4.15 -10.21 -11.31
CA LEU A 48 -4.04 -8.76 -11.45
C LEU A 48 -2.59 -8.33 -11.22
N SER A 49 -2.07 -7.47 -12.10
CA SER A 49 -0.72 -6.94 -11.95
C SER A 49 -0.71 -5.79 -10.94
N ILE A 50 -0.18 -6.03 -9.75
CA ILE A 50 -0.18 -5.09 -8.62
C ILE A 50 1.19 -5.10 -7.96
N ALA A 51 1.81 -3.93 -7.84
CA ALA A 51 3.14 -3.75 -7.24
C ALA A 51 4.21 -4.71 -7.83
N GLY A 52 4.13 -5.00 -9.12
CA GLY A 52 5.04 -5.91 -9.82
C GLY A 52 4.74 -7.40 -9.63
N GLN A 53 3.68 -7.75 -8.89
CA GLN A 53 3.25 -9.11 -8.63
C GLN A 53 1.96 -9.45 -9.36
N CYS A 54 1.65 -10.74 -9.46
CA CYS A 54 0.40 -11.23 -10.02
C CYS A 54 -0.48 -11.76 -8.88
N LEU A 55 -1.43 -10.92 -8.45
CA LEU A 55 -2.28 -11.20 -7.30
C LEU A 55 -3.65 -11.73 -7.72
N THR A 56 -4.25 -12.60 -6.90
CA THR A 56 -5.68 -12.94 -7.05
C THR A 56 -6.56 -11.73 -6.72
N PRO A 57 -7.83 -11.68 -7.15
CA PRO A 57 -8.75 -10.59 -6.78
C PRO A 57 -8.88 -10.40 -5.26
N GLN A 58 -8.88 -11.48 -4.50
CA GLN A 58 -8.92 -11.43 -3.04
C GLN A 58 -7.65 -10.76 -2.46
N ALA A 59 -6.47 -11.15 -2.94
CA ALA A 59 -5.21 -10.55 -2.52
C ALA A 59 -5.08 -9.07 -2.96
N ALA A 60 -5.63 -8.73 -4.13
CA ALA A 60 -5.71 -7.36 -4.62
C ALA A 60 -6.57 -6.46 -3.71
N ASN A 61 -7.73 -6.95 -3.26
CA ASN A 61 -8.55 -6.21 -2.30
C ASN A 61 -7.85 -6.06 -0.95
N ALA A 62 -7.20 -7.12 -0.46
CA ALA A 62 -6.40 -7.06 0.76
C ALA A 62 -5.24 -6.04 0.67
N PHE A 63 -4.63 -5.90 -0.52
CA PHE A 63 -3.64 -4.86 -0.79
C PHE A 63 -4.23 -3.45 -0.68
N CYS A 64 -5.46 -3.23 -1.14
CA CYS A 64 -6.11 -1.92 -1.05
C CYS A 64 -6.48 -1.51 0.38
N GLY A 65 -6.64 -2.49 1.27
CA GLY A 65 -6.93 -2.26 2.68
C GLY A 65 -8.43 -2.07 2.95
N VAL A 66 -8.74 -1.83 4.23
CA VAL A 66 -10.11 -1.73 4.74
C VAL A 66 -10.85 -0.55 4.09
N GLY A 67 -12.11 -0.77 3.69
CA GLY A 67 -12.96 0.24 3.06
C GLY A 67 -12.58 0.58 1.62
N ARG A 68 -11.82 -0.31 0.98
CA ARG A 68 -11.37 -0.18 -0.41
C ARG A 68 -11.41 -1.54 -1.09
N HIS A 69 -11.55 -1.51 -2.41
CA HIS A 69 -11.39 -2.67 -3.26
C HIS A 69 -10.51 -2.32 -4.47
N TYR A 70 -10.04 -3.35 -5.16
CA TYR A 70 -9.30 -3.20 -6.39
C TYR A 70 -10.27 -3.21 -7.58
N GLU A 71 -10.14 -2.22 -8.48
CA GLU A 71 -10.88 -2.16 -9.74
C GLU A 71 -9.96 -1.82 -10.93
N ALA A 72 -10.56 -1.61 -12.12
CA ALA A 72 -9.84 -1.29 -13.35
C ALA A 72 -9.21 0.11 -13.29
N GLY A 73 -8.06 0.21 -12.63
CA GLY A 73 -7.37 1.48 -12.37
C GLY A 73 -6.63 1.51 -11.04
N GLY A 74 -6.86 0.52 -10.17
CA GLY A 74 -6.18 0.38 -8.90
C GLY A 74 -7.14 0.35 -7.70
N CYS A 75 -6.68 0.79 -6.54
CA CYS A 75 -7.46 0.78 -5.30
C CYS A 75 -8.47 1.92 -5.26
N ALA A 76 -9.75 1.59 -5.27
CA ALA A 76 -10.84 2.53 -5.16
C ALA A 76 -11.48 2.48 -3.77
N PRO A 77 -12.00 3.61 -3.25
CA PRO A 77 -12.84 3.58 -2.06
C PRO A 77 -14.11 2.78 -2.32
N ASP A 78 -14.57 2.05 -1.31
CA ASP A 78 -15.91 1.49 -1.34
C ASP A 78 -16.95 2.63 -1.42
N ARG A 79 -18.17 2.31 -1.86
CA ARG A 79 -19.22 3.32 -2.00
C ARG A 79 -20.29 3.08 -0.95
N CYS A 80 -20.45 4.06 -0.07
CA CYS A 80 -21.57 4.12 0.84
C CYS A 80 -22.78 4.83 0.22
N ARG A 81 -23.95 4.63 0.82
CA ARG A 81 -25.15 5.37 0.43
C ARG A 81 -24.95 6.86 0.69
N PRO A 82 -25.62 7.75 -0.04
CA PRO A 82 -25.58 9.18 0.27
C PRO A 82 -25.96 9.44 1.73
N GLY A 83 -25.12 10.19 2.46
CA GLY A 83 -25.30 10.46 3.89
C GLY A 83 -24.48 9.55 4.81
N ASP A 84 -23.96 8.43 4.31
CA ASP A 84 -23.09 7.54 5.05
C ASP A 84 -21.61 7.82 4.73
N GLU A 85 -20.73 7.37 5.62
CA GLU A 85 -19.27 7.42 5.47
C GLU A 85 -18.66 6.05 5.77
N ILE A 86 -17.51 5.74 5.18
CA ILE A 86 -16.79 4.51 5.51
C ILE A 86 -16.07 4.69 6.85
N ASP A 87 -16.40 3.84 7.81
CA ASP A 87 -15.60 3.64 9.01
C ASP A 87 -14.30 2.91 8.65
N GLN A 88 -13.16 3.60 8.75
CA GLN A 88 -11.84 3.08 8.41
C GLN A 88 -11.32 2.01 9.38
N SER A 89 -12.03 1.75 10.48
CA SER A 89 -11.72 0.65 11.40
C SER A 89 -12.36 -0.67 10.98
N THR A 90 -13.57 -0.62 10.40
CA THR A 90 -14.38 -1.81 10.07
C THR A 90 -14.55 -2.01 8.56
N GLY A 91 -14.42 -0.97 7.76
CA GLY A 91 -14.74 -0.95 6.33
C GLY A 91 -16.23 -0.90 6.03
N LEU A 92 -17.06 -0.74 7.06
CA LEU A 92 -18.51 -0.67 6.92
C LEU A 92 -18.98 0.78 6.79
N CYS A 93 -20.13 0.96 6.15
CA CYS A 93 -20.79 2.25 6.06
C CYS A 93 -21.50 2.58 7.36
N VAL A 94 -21.27 3.80 7.87
CA VAL A 94 -21.92 4.35 9.07
C VAL A 94 -22.55 5.70 8.74
N SER A 95 -23.68 6.02 9.37
CA SER A 95 -24.38 7.28 9.14
C SER A 95 -23.58 8.47 9.67
N ARG A 96 -23.50 9.55 8.87
CA ARG A 96 -22.85 10.79 9.30
C ARG A 96 -23.59 11.46 10.46
N GLU A 97 -24.90 11.29 10.58
CA GLU A 97 -25.69 11.78 11.71
C GLU A 97 -25.30 11.07 13.01
N GLN A 98 -25.10 9.75 12.96
CA GLN A 98 -24.61 8.99 14.11
C GLN A 98 -23.21 9.46 14.52
N VAL A 99 -22.31 9.64 13.54
CA VAL A 99 -20.95 10.14 13.80
C VAL A 99 -20.98 11.56 14.38
N ALA A 100 -21.85 12.43 13.86
CA ALA A 100 -21.98 13.80 14.35
C ALA A 100 -22.47 13.84 15.80
N THR A 101 -23.42 12.97 16.15
CA THR A 101 -23.90 12.81 17.52
C THR A 101 -22.76 12.38 18.45
N ASN A 102 -21.98 11.39 18.06
CA ASN A 102 -20.82 10.92 18.82
C ASN A 102 -19.73 12.00 18.97
N ALA A 103 -19.55 12.83 17.94
CA ALA A 103 -18.60 13.94 17.94
C ALA A 103 -19.12 15.22 18.63
N GLY A 104 -20.38 15.23 19.11
CA GLY A 104 -21.00 16.41 19.71
C GLY A 104 -21.21 17.57 18.72
N VAL A 105 -21.40 17.27 17.44
CA VAL A 105 -21.58 18.25 16.36
C VAL A 105 -23.07 18.38 16.02
N ALA A 106 -23.63 19.57 16.25
CA ALA A 106 -24.99 19.89 15.84
C ALA A 106 -25.06 20.19 14.33
N ILE A 107 -25.76 19.36 13.57
CA ILE A 107 -25.98 19.58 12.14
C ILE A 107 -27.28 20.38 11.95
N GLY A 108 -27.17 21.59 11.39
CA GLY A 108 -28.33 22.41 11.04
C GLY A 108 -29.02 21.95 9.75
N ALA A 109 -30.21 22.51 9.48
CA ALA A 109 -30.92 22.26 8.23
C ALA A 109 -30.05 22.65 7.01
N GLY A 110 -29.94 21.74 6.04
CA GLY A 110 -29.12 21.95 4.83
C GLY A 110 -27.61 21.76 5.03
N GLN A 111 -27.18 21.31 6.20
CA GLN A 111 -25.78 20.98 6.49
C GLN A 111 -25.58 19.46 6.58
N LYS A 112 -24.32 19.03 6.53
CA LYS A 112 -23.88 17.65 6.79
C LYS A 112 -22.61 17.67 7.62
N LEU A 113 -22.28 16.55 8.26
CA LEU A 113 -20.95 16.39 8.86
C LEU A 113 -19.89 16.37 7.76
N GLY A 114 -18.83 17.14 7.94
CA GLY A 114 -17.69 17.17 7.04
C GLY A 114 -16.50 17.93 7.60
N CYS A 115 -15.62 18.34 6.70
CA CYS A 115 -14.38 19.05 7.02
C CYS A 115 -14.25 20.30 6.15
N PRO A 116 -13.47 21.31 6.60
CA PRO A 116 -13.16 22.46 5.76
C PRO A 116 -12.47 22.05 4.44
N PRO A 117 -12.48 22.94 3.42
CA PRO A 117 -11.76 22.70 2.17
C PRO A 117 -10.29 22.33 2.38
N GLY A 118 -9.79 21.39 1.58
CA GLY A 118 -8.42 20.86 1.70
C GLY A 118 -8.24 19.78 2.78
N GLN A 119 -9.33 19.36 3.44
CA GLN A 119 -9.35 18.30 4.43
C GLN A 119 -10.42 17.26 4.10
N GLN A 120 -10.20 16.03 4.57
CA GLN A 120 -11.14 14.93 4.42
C GLN A 120 -11.62 14.47 5.80
N LEU A 121 -12.91 14.16 5.88
CA LEU A 121 -13.51 13.51 7.04
C LEU A 121 -13.05 12.06 7.08
N ILE A 122 -12.46 11.66 8.21
CA ILE A 122 -12.09 10.28 8.49
C ILE A 122 -12.87 9.81 9.69
N VAL A 123 -13.63 8.74 9.51
CA VAL A 123 -14.32 8.03 10.59
C VAL A 123 -13.48 6.81 10.99
N ASP A 124 -13.21 6.65 12.27
CA ASP A 124 -12.39 5.56 12.83
C ASP A 124 -13.06 5.07 14.13
N GLY A 125 -13.99 4.12 13.95
CA GLY A 125 -14.87 3.61 14.98
C GLY A 125 -15.75 4.71 15.58
N PRO A 126 -15.71 4.94 16.91
CA PRO A 126 -16.53 5.98 17.54
C PRO A 126 -15.97 7.40 17.35
N THR A 127 -14.79 7.55 16.76
CA THR A 127 -14.12 8.85 16.60
C THR A 127 -14.12 9.30 15.15
N ALA A 128 -14.03 10.61 14.94
CA ALA A 128 -13.88 11.19 13.61
C ALA A 128 -12.97 12.41 13.66
N ALA A 129 -12.16 12.58 12.62
CA ALA A 129 -11.19 13.66 12.51
C ALA A 129 -11.19 14.25 11.10
N CYS A 130 -10.81 15.51 10.99
CA CYS A 130 -10.44 16.12 9.73
C CYS A 130 -8.93 16.04 9.52
N VAL A 131 -8.53 15.47 8.40
CA VAL A 131 -7.12 15.29 8.04
C VAL A 131 -6.82 15.95 6.69
N PRO A 132 -5.61 16.50 6.48
CA PRO A 132 -5.16 16.96 5.17
C PRO A 132 -5.31 15.89 4.09
N LEU A 133 -5.72 16.29 2.88
CA LEU A 133 -5.86 15.39 1.72
C LEU A 133 -4.55 14.64 1.39
N SER A 134 -3.39 15.21 1.70
CA SER A 134 -2.10 14.56 1.50
C SER A 134 -1.90 13.27 2.32
N GLN A 135 -2.70 13.05 3.37
CA GLN A 135 -2.65 11.83 4.20
C GLN A 135 -3.67 10.77 3.76
N THR A 136 -4.46 11.02 2.72
CA THR A 136 -5.59 10.14 2.37
C THR A 136 -5.36 9.31 1.11
N CYS A 137 -4.18 9.45 0.50
CA CYS A 137 -3.80 8.69 -0.67
C CYS A 137 -3.92 7.19 -0.43
N ALA A 138 -4.50 6.51 -1.42
CA ALA A 138 -4.53 5.07 -1.49
C ALA A 138 -3.11 4.51 -1.63
N ARG A 139 -2.99 3.19 -1.46
CA ARG A 139 -1.69 2.51 -1.50
C ARG A 139 -0.97 2.64 -2.85
N ASP A 140 -1.74 2.73 -3.92
CA ASP A 140 -1.30 2.89 -5.30
C ASP A 140 -1.39 4.35 -5.78
N GLU A 141 -1.35 5.31 -4.84
CA GLU A 141 -1.43 6.73 -5.15
C GLU A 141 -0.25 7.51 -4.59
N VAL A 142 0.15 8.53 -5.33
CA VAL A 142 1.13 9.53 -4.95
C VAL A 142 0.46 10.90 -4.76
N TRP A 143 0.87 11.62 -3.72
CA TRP A 143 0.44 13.00 -3.52
C TRP A 143 1.16 13.92 -4.51
N THR A 144 0.43 14.64 -5.36
CA THR A 144 0.99 15.53 -6.38
C THR A 144 1.16 16.98 -5.91
N GLY A 145 0.91 17.26 -4.63
CA GLY A 145 0.78 18.63 -4.13
C GLY A 145 -0.64 19.17 -4.18
N GLN A 146 -1.51 18.56 -4.99
CA GLN A 146 -2.92 18.97 -5.16
C GLN A 146 -3.91 17.84 -4.91
N ALA A 147 -3.58 16.63 -5.37
CA ALA A 147 -4.46 15.47 -5.25
C ALA A 147 -3.64 14.19 -5.12
N CYS A 148 -4.30 13.12 -4.67
CA CYS A 148 -3.77 11.78 -4.77
C CYS A 148 -3.99 11.26 -6.20
N ALA A 149 -2.90 10.96 -6.91
CA ALA A 149 -2.94 10.47 -8.28
C ALA A 149 -2.40 9.04 -8.34
N LYS A 150 -3.00 8.21 -9.21
CA LYS A 150 -2.55 6.84 -9.43
C LYS A 150 -1.09 6.79 -9.89
N VAL A 151 -0.32 5.88 -9.30
CA VAL A 151 1.05 5.61 -9.75
C VAL A 151 1.06 4.89 -11.09
N GLY A 152 2.16 5.00 -11.82
CA GLY A 152 2.34 4.28 -13.08
C GLY A 152 2.26 2.77 -12.88
N GLN A 153 1.58 2.06 -13.79
CA GLN A 153 1.59 0.59 -13.80
C GLN A 153 2.95 0.08 -14.27
N CYS A 154 3.62 -0.69 -13.42
CA CYS A 154 4.90 -1.29 -13.74
C CYS A 154 4.75 -2.73 -14.23
N PRO A 155 5.64 -3.20 -15.11
CA PRO A 155 5.65 -4.59 -15.52
C PRO A 155 5.91 -5.52 -14.32
N THR A 156 5.54 -6.79 -14.46
CA THR A 156 5.86 -7.83 -13.48
C THR A 156 7.37 -7.82 -13.16
N GLY A 157 7.71 -7.91 -11.87
CA GLY A 157 9.07 -7.80 -11.35
C GLY A 157 9.58 -6.36 -11.13
N ALA A 158 8.78 -5.35 -11.48
CA ALA A 158 9.07 -3.95 -11.22
C ALA A 158 8.00 -3.25 -10.42
N ILE A 159 8.39 -2.20 -9.72
CA ILE A 159 7.50 -1.36 -8.93
C ILE A 159 7.74 0.11 -9.24
N TRP A 160 6.70 0.93 -9.12
CA TRP A 160 6.84 2.37 -9.28
C TRP A 160 7.62 2.95 -8.11
N ASP A 161 8.75 3.58 -8.39
CA ASP A 161 9.49 4.35 -7.41
C ASP A 161 9.06 5.83 -7.52
N PRO A 162 8.34 6.37 -6.53
CA PRO A 162 7.89 7.75 -6.57
C PRO A 162 9.04 8.76 -6.46
N ALA A 163 10.17 8.40 -5.85
CA ALA A 163 11.33 9.29 -5.73
C ALA A 163 12.06 9.43 -7.08
N LEU A 164 12.08 8.38 -7.88
CA LEU A 164 12.69 8.37 -9.21
C LEU A 164 11.70 8.64 -10.35
N ALA A 165 10.40 8.67 -10.04
CA ALA A 165 9.31 8.82 -11.01
C ALA A 165 9.39 7.81 -12.18
N GLN A 166 9.78 6.56 -11.89
CA GLN A 166 9.91 5.50 -12.89
C GLN A 166 9.69 4.10 -12.28
N CYS A 167 9.47 3.12 -13.14
CA CYS A 167 9.44 1.72 -12.74
C CYS A 167 10.85 1.20 -12.49
N VAL A 168 11.09 0.68 -11.29
CA VAL A 168 12.37 0.10 -10.89
C VAL A 168 12.24 -1.42 -10.76
N GLN A 169 13.17 -2.15 -11.37
CA GLN A 169 13.18 -3.62 -11.33
C GLN A 169 13.66 -4.10 -9.96
N TYR A 170 12.82 -4.82 -9.23
CA TYR A 170 13.20 -5.40 -7.94
C TYR A 170 13.28 -6.92 -7.98
N ALA A 171 12.64 -7.59 -8.94
CA ALA A 171 12.72 -9.03 -9.10
C ALA A 171 13.34 -9.39 -10.45
N GLN A 172 14.33 -10.28 -10.41
CA GLN A 172 15.11 -10.73 -11.55
C GLN A 172 15.12 -12.25 -11.57
N GLY A 173 14.99 -12.88 -12.74
CA GLY A 173 15.20 -14.32 -12.86
C GLY A 173 16.68 -14.64 -12.68
N SER A 174 17.06 -15.35 -11.61
CA SER A 174 18.44 -15.75 -11.37
C SER A 174 18.66 -17.21 -11.78
N GLY A 175 19.16 -17.45 -13.00
CA GLY A 175 19.69 -18.74 -13.47
C GLY A 175 19.04 -20.00 -12.87
N ASP A 176 19.88 -20.90 -12.33
CA ASP A 176 19.50 -22.20 -11.75
C ASP A 176 18.70 -22.09 -10.42
N SER A 177 18.61 -20.89 -9.83
CA SER A 177 18.02 -20.63 -8.51
C SER A 177 16.62 -19.99 -8.52
N GLY A 178 16.04 -19.76 -9.70
CA GLY A 178 14.70 -19.18 -9.84
C GLY A 178 14.67 -17.65 -9.67
N LEU A 179 13.49 -17.06 -9.38
CA LEU A 179 13.31 -15.62 -9.20
C LEU A 179 14.06 -15.11 -7.95
N THR A 180 14.98 -14.16 -8.09
CA THR A 180 15.60 -13.42 -6.98
C THR A 180 14.97 -12.04 -6.84
N VAL A 181 14.63 -11.66 -5.61
CA VAL A 181 14.02 -10.39 -5.21
C VAL A 181 15.06 -9.56 -4.47
N ASN A 182 15.39 -8.39 -5.01
CA ASN A 182 16.08 -7.32 -4.30
C ASN A 182 15.15 -6.72 -3.22
N VAL A 183 15.24 -7.30 -2.02
CA VAL A 183 14.37 -6.95 -0.89
C VAL A 183 14.64 -5.54 -0.34
N GLY A 184 15.82 -4.97 -0.58
CA GLY A 184 16.14 -3.59 -0.22
C GLY A 184 15.44 -2.59 -1.13
N GLN A 185 15.54 -2.80 -2.44
CA GLN A 185 14.89 -1.96 -3.44
C GLN A 185 13.36 -2.07 -3.38
N TRP A 186 12.83 -3.29 -3.21
CA TRP A 186 11.41 -3.50 -3.01
C TRP A 186 10.89 -2.75 -1.77
N ALA A 187 11.63 -2.82 -0.65
CA ALA A 187 11.25 -2.11 0.58
C ALA A 187 11.32 -0.59 0.42
N ALA A 188 12.35 -0.07 -0.25
CA ALA A 188 12.49 1.36 -0.50
C ALA A 188 11.32 1.92 -1.34
N ALA A 189 10.91 1.20 -2.38
CA ALA A 189 9.82 1.62 -3.25
C ALA A 189 8.43 1.51 -2.59
N ASN A 190 8.23 0.53 -1.69
CA ASN A 190 6.94 0.36 -1.01
C ASN A 190 6.80 1.21 0.25
N TYR A 191 7.80 1.17 1.14
CA TYR A 191 7.74 1.85 2.44
C TYR A 191 8.33 3.26 2.38
N GLY A 192 9.38 3.46 1.58
CA GLY A 192 10.11 4.71 1.42
C GLY A 192 11.62 4.53 1.62
N PRO A 193 12.44 5.50 1.17
CA PRO A 193 13.89 5.46 1.31
C PRO A 193 14.31 5.46 2.79
N ASN A 194 15.35 4.70 3.12
CA ASN A 194 15.86 4.59 4.49
C ASN A 194 16.33 5.96 5.02
N GLY A 195 15.90 6.32 6.23
CA GLY A 195 16.08 7.62 6.87
C GLY A 195 15.16 8.74 6.33
N GLY A 196 14.42 8.47 5.27
CA GLY A 196 13.58 9.43 4.56
C GLY A 196 12.14 9.48 5.05
N MET A 197 11.31 10.12 4.23
CA MET A 197 9.86 10.07 4.38
C MET A 197 9.32 8.74 3.86
N GLY A 198 8.28 8.23 4.50
CA GLY A 198 7.56 7.09 3.95
C GLY A 198 6.81 7.47 2.68
N THR A 199 6.51 6.48 1.83
CA THR A 199 5.67 6.73 0.65
C THR A 199 4.27 7.19 1.09
N SER A 200 3.60 7.98 0.26
CA SER A 200 2.22 8.40 0.50
C SER A 200 1.28 7.20 0.67
N GLY A 201 1.45 6.15 -0.13
CA GLY A 201 0.63 4.94 -0.04
C GLY A 201 0.87 4.15 1.26
N PHE A 202 2.11 4.10 1.76
CA PHE A 202 2.41 3.48 3.04
C PHE A 202 1.89 4.32 4.21
N CYS A 203 2.30 5.59 4.30
CA CYS A 203 1.88 6.48 5.40
C CYS A 203 0.36 6.67 5.41
N GLY A 204 -0.27 6.89 4.25
CA GLY A 204 -1.71 7.13 4.13
C GLY A 204 -2.60 5.97 4.58
N SER A 205 -2.03 4.76 4.68
CA SER A 205 -2.75 3.59 5.21
C SER A 205 -3.14 3.75 6.68
N PHE A 206 -2.38 4.52 7.47
CA PHE A 206 -2.63 4.71 8.91
C PHE A 206 -2.62 6.18 9.37
N ALA A 207 -1.89 7.09 8.70
CA ALA A 207 -1.69 8.47 9.15
C ALA A 207 -2.99 9.28 9.22
N LYS A 208 -4.00 8.88 8.45
CA LYS A 208 -5.36 9.42 8.49
C LYS A 208 -6.13 9.14 9.80
N LYS A 209 -5.58 8.34 10.73
CA LYS A 209 -6.20 7.96 12.01
C LYS A 209 -5.50 8.63 13.22
N PRO A 210 -5.51 9.96 13.36
CA PRO A 210 -4.72 10.66 14.38
C PRO A 210 -5.03 10.24 15.82
N HIS A 211 -6.29 9.90 16.13
CA HIS A 211 -6.68 9.43 17.47
C HIS A 211 -6.01 8.10 17.85
N SER A 212 -5.70 7.23 16.88
CA SER A 212 -4.94 5.99 17.13
C SER A 212 -3.53 6.29 17.65
N PHE A 213 -2.99 7.47 17.33
CA PHE A 213 -1.69 7.95 17.78
C PHE A 213 -1.78 8.93 18.96
N GLY A 214 -2.97 9.15 19.53
CA GLY A 214 -3.15 10.11 20.62
C GLY A 214 -2.90 11.57 20.20
N ILE A 215 -2.96 11.87 18.90
CA ILE A 215 -2.80 13.23 18.40
C ILE A 215 -4.13 13.97 18.56
N VAL A 216 -4.08 15.06 19.30
CA VAL A 216 -5.24 15.91 19.58
C VAL A 216 -5.51 16.89 18.43
N GLU A 217 -6.68 17.51 18.45
CA GLU A 217 -7.07 18.53 17.48
C GLU A 217 -6.03 19.65 17.32
N GLY A 218 -5.72 20.02 16.08
CA GLY A 218 -4.75 21.06 15.74
C GLY A 218 -3.29 20.64 15.91
N ALA A 219 -3.03 19.43 16.37
CA ALA A 219 -1.68 18.91 16.58
C ALA A 219 -1.21 18.03 15.41
N SER A 220 0.12 17.86 15.36
CA SER A 220 0.77 16.91 14.46
C SER A 220 1.97 16.28 15.13
N ALA A 221 2.33 15.09 14.67
CA ALA A 221 3.57 14.44 15.05
C ALA A 221 4.17 13.68 13.86
N TYR A 222 5.48 13.50 13.89
CA TYR A 222 6.14 12.52 13.05
C TYR A 222 6.28 11.21 13.81
N VAL A 223 5.89 10.12 13.17
CA VAL A 223 6.12 8.76 13.65
C VAL A 223 7.31 8.20 12.86
N ARG A 224 8.37 7.82 13.58
CA ARG A 224 9.51 7.09 13.03
C ARG A 224 9.19 5.60 13.09
N ILE A 225 9.29 4.94 11.95
CA ILE A 225 8.88 3.56 11.74
C ILE A 225 10.06 2.79 11.20
N THR A 226 10.54 1.81 11.95
CA THR A 226 11.52 0.84 11.47
C THR A 226 10.80 -0.42 11.05
N VAL A 227 10.81 -0.71 9.75
CA VAL A 227 10.27 -1.94 9.18
C VAL A 227 11.40 -2.95 9.06
N MET A 228 11.26 -4.09 9.71
CA MET A 228 12.23 -5.19 9.73
C MET A 228 11.64 -6.38 9.00
N MET A 229 12.35 -6.89 8.01
CA MET A 229 11.98 -8.08 7.25
C MET A 229 13.04 -9.17 7.44
N SER A 230 12.59 -10.40 7.60
CA SER A 230 13.44 -11.59 7.69
C SER A 230 12.94 -12.64 6.72
N PHE A 231 13.87 -13.31 6.04
CA PHE A 231 13.62 -14.31 5.00
C PHE A 231 14.38 -15.59 5.35
N PRO A 232 13.78 -16.49 6.16
CA PRO A 232 14.38 -17.78 6.49
C PRO A 232 14.76 -18.55 5.23
N ASP A 233 15.97 -19.12 5.21
CA ASP A 233 16.53 -19.86 4.07
C ASP A 233 16.57 -19.07 2.75
N SER A 234 16.50 -17.74 2.84
CA SER A 234 16.32 -16.80 1.74
C SER A 234 15.05 -17.04 0.93
N GLU A 235 13.99 -17.59 1.52
CA GLU A 235 12.71 -17.82 0.84
C GLU A 235 11.71 -16.70 1.14
N ILE A 236 11.26 -16.02 0.10
CA ILE A 236 10.28 -14.92 0.21
C ILE A 236 8.95 -15.42 0.79
N ALA A 237 8.51 -16.62 0.40
CA ALA A 237 7.25 -17.21 0.85
C ALA A 237 7.22 -17.51 2.37
N ARG A 238 8.38 -17.63 3.02
CA ARG A 238 8.52 -17.84 4.47
C ARG A 238 8.88 -16.57 5.22
N GLY A 239 8.91 -15.44 4.51
CA GLY A 239 9.31 -14.17 5.06
C GLY A 239 8.35 -13.71 6.17
N VAL A 240 8.91 -12.91 7.09
CA VAL A 240 8.14 -12.23 8.14
C VAL A 240 8.51 -10.76 8.16
N VAL A 241 7.55 -9.91 8.52
CA VAL A 241 7.74 -8.48 8.72
C VAL A 241 7.26 -8.05 10.09
N GLN A 242 7.95 -7.08 10.67
CA GLN A 242 7.56 -6.39 11.89
C GLN A 242 7.84 -4.91 11.76
N ALA A 243 6.93 -4.07 12.26
CA ALA A 243 7.17 -2.63 12.39
C ALA A 243 7.39 -2.23 13.86
N VAL A 244 8.41 -1.41 14.11
CA VAL A 244 8.65 -0.76 15.40
C VAL A 244 8.43 0.73 15.24
N THR A 245 7.67 1.33 16.15
CA THR A 245 7.17 2.70 16.01
C THR A 245 7.42 3.54 17.25
N VAL A 246 7.97 4.72 17.04
CA VAL A 246 8.20 5.74 18.07
C VAL A 246 7.84 7.11 17.52
N PHE A 247 7.51 8.05 18.40
CA PHE A 247 7.46 9.46 18.00
C PHE A 247 8.88 9.93 17.67
N ASP A 248 9.05 10.58 16.53
CA ASP A 248 10.37 10.95 16.01
C ASP A 248 11.10 11.94 16.92
N ALA A 249 10.37 12.93 17.44
CA ALA A 249 10.90 14.01 18.27
C ALA A 249 11.29 13.58 19.69
N SER A 250 10.49 12.72 20.33
CA SER A 250 10.70 12.32 21.73
C SER A 250 11.38 10.96 21.88
N GLY A 251 11.33 10.10 20.87
CA GLY A 251 11.74 8.70 20.97
C GLY A 251 10.81 7.81 21.80
N ASN A 252 9.74 8.38 22.37
CA ASN A 252 8.76 7.62 23.14
C ASN A 252 7.96 6.68 22.23
N PRO A 253 7.54 5.50 22.73
CA PRO A 253 6.66 4.63 21.98
C PRO A 253 5.37 5.34 21.61
N VAL A 254 4.86 5.08 20.41
CA VAL A 254 3.50 5.51 20.04
C VAL A 254 2.47 4.69 20.83
N PRO A 255 1.22 5.19 20.99
CA PRO A 255 0.17 4.40 21.63
C PRO A 255 -0.04 3.03 20.95
N PRO A 256 -0.43 1.98 21.71
CA PRO A 256 -0.56 0.63 21.17
C PRO A 256 -1.50 0.51 19.96
N ARG A 257 -2.59 1.28 19.93
CA ARG A 257 -3.51 1.33 18.79
C ARG A 257 -2.81 1.82 17.51
N GLY A 258 -2.08 2.94 17.60
CA GLY A 258 -1.30 3.47 16.48
C GLY A 258 -0.17 2.53 16.04
N ALA A 259 0.50 1.87 16.98
CA ALA A 259 1.50 0.84 16.65
C ALA A 259 0.89 -0.33 15.86
N ALA A 260 -0.30 -0.80 16.27
CA ALA A 260 -1.01 -1.87 15.59
C ALA A 260 -1.46 -1.48 14.16
N GLU A 261 -1.92 -0.23 13.96
CA GLU A 261 -2.26 0.30 12.63
C GLU A 261 -1.05 0.29 11.68
N VAL A 262 0.13 0.68 12.18
CA VAL A 262 1.37 0.66 11.38
C VAL A 262 1.83 -0.77 11.09
N ASP A 263 1.80 -1.67 12.07
CA ASP A 263 2.19 -3.08 11.87
C ASP A 263 1.26 -3.77 10.86
N ALA A 264 -0.06 -3.54 10.95
CA ALA A 264 -1.03 -4.03 9.99
C ALA A 264 -0.76 -3.47 8.57
N ALA A 265 -0.48 -2.18 8.45
CA ALA A 265 -0.10 -1.58 7.17
C ALA A 265 1.17 -2.21 6.59
N ALA A 266 2.21 -2.39 7.41
CA ALA A 266 3.48 -3.00 7.01
C ALA A 266 3.29 -4.45 6.53
N ARG A 267 2.52 -5.26 7.27
CA ARG A 267 2.16 -6.64 6.90
C ARG A 267 1.37 -6.71 5.62
N ASN A 268 0.37 -5.86 5.43
CA ASN A 268 -0.45 -5.86 4.22
C ASN A 268 0.37 -5.53 2.97
N VAL A 269 1.37 -4.66 3.09
CA VAL A 269 2.32 -4.37 2.00
C VAL A 269 3.23 -5.58 1.76
N PHE A 270 3.83 -6.12 2.82
CA PHE A 270 4.72 -7.29 2.77
C PHE A 270 4.08 -8.55 2.21
N ASN A 271 2.80 -8.77 2.49
CA ASN A 271 2.09 -9.96 2.03
C ASN A 271 2.04 -10.04 0.48
N THR A 272 2.09 -8.91 -0.22
CA THR A 272 2.20 -8.93 -1.69
C THR A 272 3.51 -9.54 -2.16
N LEU A 273 4.60 -9.31 -1.43
CA LEU A 273 5.89 -9.90 -1.72
C LEU A 273 5.88 -11.40 -1.45
N VAL A 274 5.36 -11.82 -0.28
CA VAL A 274 5.22 -13.22 0.11
C VAL A 274 4.45 -14.02 -0.94
N LEU A 275 3.33 -13.48 -1.42
CA LEU A 275 2.50 -14.09 -2.46
C LEU A 275 3.20 -14.19 -3.83
N GLY A 276 4.18 -13.33 -4.10
CA GLY A 276 4.99 -13.37 -5.32
C GLY A 276 6.05 -14.48 -5.32
N GLY A 277 6.45 -14.94 -4.14
CA GLY A 277 7.47 -15.98 -3.96
C GLY A 277 8.87 -15.56 -4.42
N GLY A 278 9.73 -16.56 -4.66
CA GLY A 278 11.12 -16.38 -5.04
C GLY A 278 12.11 -16.39 -3.86
N ARG A 279 13.37 -16.08 -4.18
CA ARG A 279 14.48 -16.02 -3.23
C ARG A 279 14.82 -14.57 -2.90
N SER A 280 15.06 -14.25 -1.64
CA SER A 280 15.51 -12.92 -1.24
C SER A 280 17.00 -12.72 -1.56
N SER A 281 17.36 -11.52 -1.99
CA SER A 281 18.77 -11.14 -2.24
C SER A 281 19.61 -11.06 -0.95
N ALA A 282 18.96 -10.96 0.20
CA ALA A 282 19.57 -10.93 1.53
C ALA A 282 18.65 -11.65 2.54
N PRO A 283 19.20 -12.27 3.61
CA PRO A 283 18.41 -12.99 4.61
C PRO A 283 17.56 -12.05 5.48
N THR A 284 17.94 -10.77 5.56
CA THR A 284 17.19 -9.73 6.25
C THR A 284 17.26 -8.43 5.46
N SER A 285 16.28 -7.56 5.69
CA SER A 285 16.26 -6.20 5.16
C SER A 285 15.56 -5.30 6.16
N SER A 286 16.01 -4.05 6.28
CA SER A 286 15.34 -3.06 7.11
C SER A 286 15.32 -1.70 6.44
N THR A 287 14.27 -0.94 6.71
CA THR A 287 14.18 0.47 6.32
C THR A 287 13.52 1.25 7.45
N THR A 288 14.05 2.43 7.73
CA THR A 288 13.46 3.36 8.69
C THR A 288 12.89 4.54 7.91
N VAL A 289 11.61 4.84 8.12
CA VAL A 289 10.92 5.95 7.46
C VAL A 289 10.21 6.82 8.49
N ARG A 290 9.87 8.05 8.09
CA ARG A 290 9.06 8.98 8.87
C ARG A 290 7.73 9.24 8.18
N CYS A 291 6.64 9.17 8.94
CA CYS A 291 5.31 9.52 8.47
C CYS A 291 4.72 10.61 9.36
N ALA A 292 4.21 11.68 8.75
CA ALA A 292 3.46 12.70 9.47
C ALA A 292 2.06 12.17 9.78
N VAL A 293 1.59 12.41 11.01
CA VAL A 293 0.23 12.17 11.47
C VAL A 293 -0.33 13.51 11.93
N ILE A 294 -1.33 14.03 11.20
CA ILE A 294 -1.87 15.37 11.40
C ILE A 294 -3.36 15.28 11.68
N HIS A 295 -3.78 15.86 12.81
CA HIS A 295 -5.19 16.12 13.12
C HIS A 295 -5.48 17.59 12.85
N ALA A 296 -5.91 17.93 11.63
CA ALA A 296 -6.09 19.33 11.26
C ALA A 296 -7.23 20.02 12.01
N GLY A 297 -8.30 19.28 12.33
CA GLY A 297 -9.45 19.84 13.05
C GLY A 297 -10.47 18.78 13.41
N LYS A 298 -11.42 19.14 14.27
CA LYS A 298 -12.61 18.31 14.48
C LYS A 298 -13.57 18.42 13.29
N PRO A 299 -14.39 17.38 13.02
CA PRO A 299 -15.50 17.48 12.09
C PRO A 299 -16.44 18.63 12.45
N GLN A 300 -17.00 19.27 11.43
CA GLN A 300 -17.90 20.40 11.60
C GLN A 300 -19.06 20.35 10.60
N PRO A 301 -20.15 21.12 10.83
CA PRO A 301 -21.22 21.25 9.86
C PRO A 301 -20.69 21.96 8.62
N VAL A 302 -20.86 21.35 7.45
CA VAL A 302 -20.55 21.93 6.15
C VAL A 302 -21.80 21.96 5.29
N PRO A 303 -21.93 22.87 4.31
CA PRO A 303 -23.05 22.88 3.39
C PRO A 303 -23.25 21.51 2.71
N ALA A 304 -24.48 21.02 2.66
CA ALA A 304 -24.79 19.75 2.00
C ALA A 304 -24.52 19.79 0.49
N VAL A 305 -24.67 20.99 -0.10
CA VAL A 305 -24.53 21.30 -1.53
C VAL A 305 -23.44 22.37 -1.70
N GLY A 306 -22.48 22.17 -2.60
CA GLY A 306 -21.54 23.22 -3.02
C GLY A 306 -20.17 23.31 -2.30
N GLY A 307 -19.66 22.23 -1.70
CA GLY A 307 -18.28 22.18 -1.20
C GLY A 307 -17.39 21.24 -2.03
N LEU A 308 -16.37 21.79 -2.68
CA LEU A 308 -15.25 21.05 -3.29
C LEU A 308 -14.34 20.48 -2.20
#